data_AF-A0A5K1B9K8-F1
#
_entry.id   AF-A0A5K1B9K8-F1
#
_cell.length_a   1.000
_cell.length_b   1.000
_cell.length_c   1.000
_cell.angle_alpha   90.00
_cell.angle_beta   90.00
_cell.angle_gamma   90.00
#
_symmetry.space_group_name_H-M   'P 1'
#
loop_
_entity.id
_entity.type
_entity.pdbx_description
1 polymer ?
#
loop_
_entity_poly.entity_id
_entity_poly.type
_entity_poly.pdbx_seq_one_letter_code
_entity_poly.pdbx_strand_id
1 'polypeptide(L)' 'YVHVGTCRVSPNHNFLAYTLDIDGRELFTLWIKDLKMGSLIEKSSAHGVASVAWAEDSNALMYTVVDETRRPY' A
#
# COMPACT_ATOMS: atom_id res chain seq x y z
N TYR A 1 -1.65 -7.61 16.99
CA TYR A 1 -1.94 -6.18 16.85
C TYR A 1 -1.98 -5.89 15.37
N VAL A 2 -2.98 -5.16 14.87
CA VAL A 2 -3.09 -4.87 13.44
C VAL A 2 -3.15 -3.36 13.27
N HIS A 3 -2.30 -2.83 12.40
CA HIS A 3 -2.21 -1.40 12.14
C HIS A 3 -2.34 -1.12 10.65
N VAL A 4 -3.24 -0.20 10.31
CA VAL A 4 -3.38 0.33 8.94
C VAL A 4 -2.50 1.58 8.85
N GLY A 5 -1.56 1.56 7.91
CA GLY A 5 -0.65 2.68 7.69
C GLY A 5 -1.25 3.72 6.76
N THR A 6 -0.81 3.71 5.50
CA THR A 6 -1.31 4.64 4.48
C THR A 6 -2.55 4.07 3.80
N CYS A 7 -3.50 4.94 3.48
CA CYS A 7 -4.65 4.64 2.65
C CYS A 7 -4.78 5.71 1.56
N ARG A 8 -4.87 5.28 0.30
CA ARG A 8 -4.96 6.15 -0.87
C ARG A 8 -5.96 5.56 -1.86
N VAL A 9 -6.96 6.35 -2.21
CA VAL A 9 -7.93 6.02 -3.25
C VAL A 9 -7.38 6.49 -4.59
N SER A 10 -7.61 5.73 -5.65
CA SER A 10 -7.24 6.12 -7.00
C SER A 10 -8.01 7.36 -7.44
N PRO A 11 -7.45 8.23 -8.32
CA PRO A 11 -8.15 9.41 -8.83
C PRO A 11 -9.52 9.10 -9.45
N ASN A 12 -9.67 7.93 -10.09
CA ASN A 12 -10.94 7.47 -10.66
C ASN A 12 -11.89 6.80 -9.64
N HIS A 13 -11.56 6.79 -8.35
CA HIS A 13 -12.33 6.20 -7.24
C HIS A 13 -12.66 4.70 -7.36
N ASN A 14 -11.97 3.97 -8.24
CA ASN A 14 -12.24 2.56 -8.48
C ASN A 14 -11.38 1.62 -7.63
N PHE A 15 -10.21 2.08 -7.17
CA PHE A 15 -9.25 1.28 -6.44
C PHE A 15 -8.87 1.94 -5.12
N LEU A 16 -8.65 1.11 -4.10
CA LEU A 16 -8.11 1.52 -2.81
C LEU A 16 -6.78 0.80 -2.59
N ALA A 17 -5.71 1.58 -2.49
CA ALA A 17 -4.42 1.11 -2.02
C ALA A 17 -4.33 1.39 -0.51
N TYR A 18 -4.07 0.36 0.28
CA TYR A 18 -3.86 0.51 1.71
C TYR A 18 -2.72 -0.38 2.19
N THR A 19 -2.01 0.08 3.21
CA THR A 19 -0.95 -0.72 3.81
C THR A 19 -1.35 -1.25 5.18
N LEU A 20 -0.94 -2.48 5.47
CA LEU A 20 -1.29 -3.20 6.68
C LEU A 20 -0.05 -3.82 7.31
N ASP A 21 0.11 -3.59 8.60
CA ASP A 21 1.03 -4.32 9.47
C ASP A 21 0.20 -5.28 10.33
N ILE A 22 0.43 -6.58 10.15
CA ILE A 22 -0.30 -7.67 10.84
C ILE A 22 0.45 -8.19 12.07
N ASP A 23 1.76 -7.96 12.12
CA ASP A 23 2.65 -8.53 13.14
C ASP A 23 3.12 -7.48 14.16
N GLY A 24 2.78 -6.20 13.94
CA GLY A 24 3.20 -5.10 14.82
C GLY A 24 4.69 -4.78 14.70
N ARG A 25 5.31 -5.11 13.56
CA ARG A 25 6.74 -4.91 13.29
C ARG A 25 7.03 -3.63 12.50
N GLU A 26 6.00 -2.82 12.24
CA GLU A 26 6.04 -1.67 11.33
C GLU A 26 6.41 -2.07 9.90
N LEU A 27 6.23 -3.36 9.56
CA LEU A 27 6.45 -3.90 8.23
C LEU A 27 5.13 -3.89 7.47
N PHE A 28 4.82 -2.71 6.96
CA PHE A 28 3.61 -2.47 6.20
C PHE A 28 3.65 -3.21 4.86
N THR A 29 2.65 -4.05 4.60
CA THR A 29 2.44 -4.72 3.32
C THR A 29 1.36 -3.96 2.54
N LEU A 30 1.55 -3.76 1.24
CA LEU A 30 0.60 -3.08 0.38
C LEU A 30 -0.49 -4.02 -0.14
N TRP A 31 -1.74 -3.57 -0.05
CA TRP A 31 -2.93 -4.25 -0.54
C TRP A 31 -3.71 -3.32 -1.47
N ILE A 32 -4.25 -3.89 -2.55
CA ILE A 32 -5.08 -3.18 -3.52
C ILE A 32 -6.45 -3.83 -3.57
N LYS A 33 -7.49 -3.05 -3.28
CA LYS A 33 -8.88 -3.47 -3.32
C LYS A 33 -9.64 -2.75 -4.43
N ASP A 34 -10.41 -3.52 -5.20
CA ASP A 34 -11.41 -3.00 -6.11
C ASP A 34 -12.62 -2.51 -5.31
N LEU A 35 -12.95 -1.23 -5.46
CA LEU A 35 -14.09 -0.62 -4.79
C LEU A 35 -15.40 -0.81 -5.54
N LYS A 36 -15.37 -1.08 -6.86
CA LYS A 36 -16.57 -1.39 -7.64
C LYS A 36 -17.09 -2.79 -7.33
N MET A 37 -16.19 -3.76 -7.31
CA MET A 37 -16.54 -5.17 -7.05
C MET A 37 -16.48 -5.53 -5.58
N GLY A 38 -15.79 -4.72 -4.76
CA GLY A 38 -15.53 -5.01 -3.36
C GLY A 38 -14.52 -6.14 -3.13
N SER A 39 -13.86 -6.62 -4.18
CA SER A 39 -12.88 -7.70 -4.16
C SER A 39 -11.47 -7.20 -3.93
N LEU A 40 -10.64 -8.00 -3.26
CA LEU A 40 -9.21 -7.76 -3.19
C LEU A 40 -8.57 -8.17 -4.52
N ILE A 41 -7.84 -7.26 -5.16
CA ILE A 41 -7.18 -7.51 -6.44
C ILE A 41 -5.80 -8.10 -6.20
N GLU A 42 -5.01 -7.44 -5.36
CA GLU A 42 -3.60 -7.74 -5.25
C GLU A 42 -3.06 -7.50 -3.84
N LYS A 43 -2.14 -8.37 -3.44
CA LYS A 43 -1.28 -8.21 -2.28
C LYS A 43 0.15 -8.17 -2.79
N SER A 44 0.84 -7.05 -2.56
CA SER A 44 2.25 -6.94 -2.92
C SER A 44 3.08 -7.92 -2.09
N SER A 45 4.11 -8.50 -2.70
CA SER A 45 5.14 -9.27 -2.00
C SER A 45 6.17 -8.38 -1.29
N ALA A 46 6.11 -7.06 -1.49
CA ALA A 46 6.99 -6.11 -0.82
C ALA A 46 6.55 -5.87 0.63
N HIS A 47 7.51 -5.96 1.55
CA HIS A 47 7.34 -5.62 2.96
C HIS A 47 8.05 -4.31 3.28
N GLY A 48 7.53 -3.52 4.22
CA GLY A 48 8.14 -2.24 4.58
C GLY A 48 7.77 -1.11 3.62
N VAL A 49 6.54 -1.10 3.12
CA VAL A 49 6.04 -0.03 2.26
C VAL A 49 5.88 1.26 3.08
N ALA A 50 6.64 2.29 2.75
CA ALA A 50 6.69 3.54 3.49
C ALA A 50 5.76 4.61 2.92
N SER A 51 5.63 4.67 1.59
CA SER A 51 4.74 5.62 0.92
C SER A 51 4.12 5.01 -0.32
N VAL A 52 2.95 5.52 -0.71
CA VAL A 52 2.14 5.03 -1.82
C VAL A 52 1.50 6.23 -2.53
N ALA A 53 1.56 6.24 -3.85
CA ALA A 53 0.95 7.23 -4.72
C ALA A 53 0.36 6.58 -5.97
N TRP A 54 -0.85 6.99 -6.35
CA TRP A 54 -1.46 6.59 -7.62
C TRP A 54 -0.94 7.47 -8.75
N ALA A 55 -0.74 6.88 -9.91
CA ALA A 55 -0.60 7.64 -11.14
C ALA A 55 -1.92 8.38 -11.45
N GLU A 56 -1.81 9.49 -12.18
CA GLU A 56 -2.96 10.33 -12.56
C GLU A 56 -4.00 9.54 -13.37
N ASP A 57 -3.54 8.63 -14.23
CA ASP A 57 -4.39 7.77 -15.05
C ASP A 57 -5.07 6.63 -14.25
N SER A 58 -4.77 6.49 -12.95
CA SER A 58 -5.26 5.44 -12.06
C SER A 58 -4.90 4.00 -12.49
N ASN A 59 -4.00 3.80 -13.45
CA ASN A 59 -3.62 2.48 -13.96
C ASN A 59 -2.32 1.96 -13.34
N ALA A 60 -1.53 2.84 -12.72
CA ALA A 60 -0.30 2.47 -12.04
C ALA A 60 -0.29 2.94 -10.58
N LEU A 61 0.34 2.14 -9.72
CA LEU A 61 0.58 2.47 -8.33
C LEU A 61 2.09 2.48 -8.07
N MET A 62 2.60 3.61 -7.60
CA MET A 62 3.99 3.76 -7.19
C MET A 62 4.07 3.67 -5.67
N TYR A 63 5.04 2.93 -5.17
CA TYR A 63 5.29 2.83 -3.74
C TYR A 63 6.78 2.76 -3.46
N THR A 64 7.16 3.26 -2.29
CA THR A 64 8.54 3.14 -1.80
C THR A 64 8.61 2.09 -0.72
N VAL A 65 9.67 1.30 -0.76
CA VAL A 65 9.97 0.27 0.23
C VAL A 65 11.20 0.74 1.00
N VAL A 66 11.15 0.67 2.33
CA VAL A 66 12.35 0.87 3.15
C VAL A 66 13.11 -0.44 3.27
N ASP A 67 14.39 -0.41 2.92
CA ASP A 67 15.31 -1.49 3.24
C ASP A 67 15.55 -1.58 4.76
N GLU A 68 15.98 -2.76 5.24
CA GLU A 68 16.25 -3.07 6.65
C GLU A 68 17.17 -2.07 7.37
N THR A 69 17.90 -1.23 6.63
CA THR A 69 18.92 -0.34 7.17
C THR A 69 18.38 0.91 7.87
N ARG A 70 17.09 1.29 7.76
CA ARG A 70 16.43 2.37 8.56
C ARG A 70 17.31 3.60 8.88
N ARG A 71 18.22 4.01 7.99
CA ARG A 71 19.19 5.09 8.23
C ARG A 71 19.27 6.04 7.05
N PRO A 72 19.04 7.36 7.26
CA PRO A 72 19.64 8.36 6.39
C PRO A 72 21.16 8.38 6.67
N TYR A 73 21.98 8.42 5.63
CA TYR A 73 23.36 8.90 5.75
C TYR A 73 23.41 10.39 5.40
#